data_AF-A0A1X7A8R5-F1
#
_entry.id   AF-A0A1X7A8R5-F1
#
_cell.length_a   1.000
_cell.length_b   1.000
_cell.length_c   1.000
_cell.angle_alpha   90.00
_cell.angle_beta   90.00
_cell.angle_gamma   90.00
#
_symmetry.space_group_name_H-M   'P 1'
#
loop_
_entity.id
_entity.type
_entity.pdbx_description
1 polymer ?
#
loop_
_entity_poly.entity_id
_entity_poly.type
_entity_poly.pdbx_seq_one_letter_code
_entity_poly.pdbx_strand_id
1 'polypeptide(L)'
;MEIMPTALSLKPLAKTREADPETMKTAKKFEEMFLAQTVDEMLKSVDIGAFGGGHAEETWRSFLARAFAEQIADQDSTGIATSVARAIGAYEDTDGTRTGQGAA
;
A
#
# COMPACT_ATOMS: atom_id res chain seq x y z
N MET A 1 -46.12 15.50 17.31
CA MET A 1 -45.17 15.74 16.21
C MET A 1 -44.23 14.54 16.20
N GLU A 2 -44.57 13.50 15.45
CA GLU A 2 -43.72 12.30 15.37
C GLU A 2 -42.60 12.56 14.36
N ILE A 3 -41.36 12.50 14.83
CA ILE A 3 -40.16 12.56 14.00
C ILE A 3 -39.84 11.14 13.56
N MET A 4 -40.14 10.81 12.31
CA MET A 4 -39.65 9.57 11.72
C MET A 4 -38.13 9.67 11.50
N PRO A 5 -37.35 8.63 11.81
CA PRO A 5 -35.95 8.60 11.45
C PRO A 5 -35.84 8.43 9.93
N THR A 6 -35.36 9.47 9.24
CA THR A 6 -34.95 9.35 7.84
C THR A 6 -33.88 8.27 7.73
N ALA A 7 -34.20 7.17 7.06
CA ALA A 7 -33.23 6.13 6.77
C ALA A 7 -32.08 6.73 5.94
N LEU A 8 -30.85 6.57 6.43
CA LEU A 8 -29.65 6.98 5.71
C LEU A 8 -29.57 6.14 4.42
N SER A 9 -29.84 6.75 3.26
CA SER A 9 -29.65 6.09 1.97
C SER A 9 -28.16 6.05 1.66
N LEU A 10 -27.52 4.95 2.05
CA LEU A 10 -26.18 4.63 1.59
C LEU A 10 -26.29 4.23 0.12
N LYS A 11 -25.98 5.17 -0.78
CA LYS A 11 -25.61 4.81 -2.15
C LYS A 11 -24.61 3.67 -2.03
N PRO A 12 -24.82 2.53 -2.72
CA PRO A 12 -23.87 1.44 -2.65
C PRO A 12 -22.52 2.03 -3.04
N LEU A 13 -21.56 2.02 -2.12
CA LEU A 13 -20.16 2.24 -2.44
C LEU A 13 -19.90 1.33 -3.63
N ALA A 14 -19.57 1.94 -4.77
CA ALA A 14 -19.37 1.24 -6.02
C ALA A 14 -18.64 -0.06 -5.71
N LYS A 15 -19.25 -1.20 -6.09
CA LYS A 15 -18.71 -2.55 -5.93
C LYS A 15 -17.21 -2.43 -6.10
N THR A 16 -16.43 -2.65 -5.02
CA THR A 16 -14.98 -2.41 -5.03
C THR A 16 -14.43 -3.02 -6.30
N ARG A 17 -14.12 -2.18 -7.29
CA ARG A 17 -13.69 -2.67 -8.59
C ARG A 17 -12.41 -3.42 -8.29
N GLU A 18 -12.30 -4.67 -8.76
CA GLU A 18 -10.99 -5.29 -8.76
C GLU A 18 -10.06 -4.33 -9.49
N ALA A 19 -8.98 -3.97 -8.80
CA ALA A 19 -8.01 -3.06 -9.37
C ALA A 19 -7.49 -3.67 -10.66
N ASP A 20 -7.32 -2.83 -11.68
CA ASP A 20 -6.77 -3.32 -12.93
C ASP A 20 -5.33 -3.85 -12.70
N PRO A 21 -4.82 -4.69 -13.61
CA PRO A 21 -3.51 -5.31 -13.45
C PRO A 21 -2.35 -4.32 -13.31
N GLU A 22 -2.44 -3.13 -13.91
CA GLU A 22 -1.39 -2.10 -13.83
C GLU A 22 -1.40 -1.43 -12.44
N THR A 23 -2.58 -1.10 -11.93
CA THR A 23 -2.77 -0.60 -10.56
C THR A 23 -2.27 -1.62 -9.53
N MET A 24 -2.62 -2.90 -9.69
CA MET A 24 -2.13 -3.96 -8.81
C MET A 24 -0.60 -4.10 -8.87
N LYS A 25 0.00 -4.05 -10.06
CA LYS A 25 1.45 -4.10 -10.22
C LYS A 25 2.13 -2.90 -9.54
N THR A 26 1.55 -1.73 -9.65
CA THR A 26 2.06 -0.51 -9.01
C THR A 26 1.95 -0.60 -7.48
N ALA A 27 0.83 -1.11 -6.99
CA ALA A 27 0.61 -1.32 -5.58
C ALA A 27 1.56 -2.36 -4.98
N LYS A 28 1.86 -3.45 -5.71
CA LYS A 28 2.86 -4.46 -5.30
C LYS A 28 4.27 -3.87 -5.21
N LYS A 29 4.68 -3.06 -6.19
CA LYS A 29 5.96 -2.34 -6.14
C LYS A 29 6.05 -1.39 -4.93
N PHE A 30 4.95 -0.71 -4.62
CA PHE A 30 4.88 0.13 -3.43
C PHE A 30 5.07 -0.70 -2.15
N GLU A 31 4.36 -1.84 -2.04
CA GLU A 31 4.50 -2.77 -0.92
C GLU A 31 5.93 -3.27 -0.77
N GLU A 32 6.60 -3.69 -1.85
CA GLU A 32 8.01 -4.11 -1.85
C GLU A 32 8.93 -3.00 -1.29
N MET A 33 8.77 -1.75 -1.77
CA MET A 33 9.58 -0.62 -1.30
C MET A 33 9.34 -0.31 0.17
N PHE A 34 8.09 -0.33 0.60
CA PHE A 34 7.69 -0.10 1.99
C PHE A 34 8.24 -1.19 2.92
N LEU A 35 8.10 -2.45 2.52
CA LEU A 35 8.63 -3.58 3.27
C LEU A 35 10.15 -3.54 3.32
N ALA A 36 10.83 -3.13 2.26
CA ALA A 36 12.30 -3.00 2.27
C ALA A 36 12.76 -1.99 3.32
N GLN A 37 12.09 -0.83 3.42
CA GLN A 37 12.39 0.15 4.47
C GLN A 37 12.06 -0.38 5.87
N THR A 38 10.93 -1.08 6.01
CA THR A 38 10.51 -1.64 7.30
C THR A 38 11.48 -2.70 7.79
N VAL A 39 11.89 -3.63 6.91
CA VAL A 39 12.86 -4.68 7.22
C VAL A 39 14.23 -4.08 7.50
N ASP A 40 14.65 -3.04 6.76
CA ASP A 40 15.91 -2.33 7.05
C ASP A 40 15.93 -1.74 8.47
N GLU A 41 14.85 -1.06 8.89
CA GLU A 41 14.70 -0.56 10.27
C GLU A 41 14.69 -1.70 11.30
N MET A 42 14.03 -2.82 11.01
CA MET A 42 14.08 -3.99 11.87
C MET A 42 15.50 -4.55 12.00
N LEU A 43 16.26 -4.61 10.91
CA LEU A 43 17.64 -5.10 10.91
C LEU A 43 18.60 -4.14 11.64
N LYS A 44 18.29 -2.84 11.74
CA LYS A 44 19.04 -1.90 12.60
C LYS A 44 18.86 -2.19 14.09
N SER A 45 17.74 -2.80 14.47
CA SER A 45 17.46 -3.16 15.86
C SER A 45 18.12 -4.46 16.32
N VAL A 46 18.62 -5.27 15.39
CA VAL A 46 19.31 -6.53 15.69
C VAL A 46 20.76 -6.23 16.04
N ASP A 47 21.21 -6.67 17.22
CA ASP A 47 22.62 -6.60 17.59
C ASP A 47 23.41 -7.67 16.82
N ILE A 48 24.34 -7.23 15.98
CA ILE A 48 25.19 -8.08 15.13
C ILE A 48 26.63 -8.18 15.64
N GLY A 49 26.91 -7.69 16.85
CA GLY A 49 28.20 -7.83 17.51
C GLY A 49 29.36 -7.25 16.68
N ALA A 50 30.47 -7.98 16.57
CA ALA A 50 31.70 -7.53 15.89
C ALA A 50 31.56 -7.26 14.37
N PHE A 51 30.40 -7.54 13.77
CA PHE A 51 30.04 -7.16 12.40
C PHE A 51 29.34 -5.79 12.30
N GLY A 52 29.11 -5.12 13.42
CA GLY A 52 28.38 -3.85 13.51
C GLY A 52 29.26 -2.60 13.40
N GLY A 53 28.92 -1.67 12.51
CA GLY A 53 29.37 -0.28 12.49
C GLY A 53 30.03 0.23 11.21
N GLY A 54 29.83 -0.37 10.04
CA GLY A 54 30.54 0.04 8.80
C GLY A 54 29.68 0.17 7.53
N HIS A 55 30.17 0.95 6.57
CA HIS A 55 29.50 1.17 5.27
C HIS A 55 29.25 -0.12 4.46
N ALA A 56 30.13 -1.11 4.61
CA ALA A 56 29.97 -2.43 3.98
C ALA A 56 28.79 -3.21 4.55
N GLU A 57 28.57 -3.11 5.86
CA GLU A 57 27.44 -3.73 6.55
C GLU A 57 26.13 -3.02 6.18
N GLU A 58 26.10 -1.69 6.14
CA GLU A 58 24.93 -0.93 5.67
C GLU A 58 24.51 -1.36 4.27
N THR A 59 25.48 -1.51 3.36
CA THR A 59 25.23 -1.95 1.99
C THR A 59 24.66 -3.37 1.97
N TRP A 60 25.29 -4.31 2.67
CA TRP A 60 24.83 -5.70 2.72
C TRP A 60 23.45 -5.85 3.40
N ARG A 61 23.22 -5.11 4.48
CA ARG A 61 21.93 -5.02 5.17
C ARG A 61 20.85 -4.55 4.22
N SER A 62 21.11 -3.50 3.43
CA SER A 62 20.14 -2.98 2.47
C SER A 62 19.77 -4.03 1.40
N PHE A 63 20.74 -4.84 0.95
CA PHE A 63 20.48 -5.93 0.01
C PHE A 63 19.64 -7.04 0.64
N LEU A 64 19.95 -7.43 1.88
CA LEU A 64 19.14 -8.40 2.61
C LEU A 64 17.71 -7.89 2.83
N ALA A 65 17.55 -6.65 3.27
CA ALA A 65 16.25 -6.04 3.52
C ALA A 65 15.37 -6.10 2.27
N ARG A 66 15.94 -5.80 1.10
CA ARG A 66 15.26 -5.90 -0.19
C ARG A 66 14.87 -7.33 -0.54
N ALA A 67 15.77 -8.31 -0.37
CA ALA A 67 15.47 -9.70 -0.67
C ALA A 67 14.36 -10.27 0.23
N PHE A 68 14.37 -9.92 1.52
CA PHE A 68 13.28 -10.27 2.43
C PHE A 68 11.97 -9.59 2.04
N ALA A 69 12.00 -8.30 1.72
CA ALA A 69 10.82 -7.55 1.31
C ALA A 69 10.17 -8.12 0.05
N GLU A 70 10.97 -8.46 -0.97
CA GLU A 70 10.50 -9.11 -2.21
C GLU A 70 9.82 -10.45 -1.88
N GLN A 71 10.47 -11.29 -1.06
CA GLN A 71 9.92 -12.58 -0.66
C GLN A 71 8.62 -12.46 0.18
N ILE A 72 8.49 -11.42 0.99
CA ILE A 72 7.27 -11.15 1.78
C ILE A 72 6.14 -10.65 0.87
N ALA A 73 6.44 -9.72 -0.04
CA ALA A 73 5.49 -9.17 -1.01
C ALA A 73 5.01 -10.26 -1.98
N ASP A 74 5.88 -11.16 -2.43
CA ASP A 74 5.52 -12.27 -3.32
C ASP A 74 4.54 -13.28 -2.70
N GLN A 75 4.48 -13.35 -1.37
CA GLN A 75 3.51 -14.19 -0.68
C GLN A 75 2.11 -13.56 -0.61
N ASP A 76 1.94 -12.30 -1.05
CA ASP A 76 0.70 -11.53 -0.98
C ASP A 76 0.07 -11.52 0.45
N SER A 77 0.90 -11.70 1.48
CA SER A 77 0.44 -12.06 2.83
C SER A 77 0.05 -10.85 3.70
N THR A 78 0.52 -9.64 3.34
CA THR A 78 0.36 -8.45 4.18
C THR A 78 -0.92 -7.66 3.89
N GLY A 79 -1.49 -7.83 2.69
CA GLY A 79 -2.66 -7.07 2.22
C GLY A 79 -2.40 -5.59 1.94
N ILE A 80 -1.15 -5.13 2.02
CA ILE A 80 -0.77 -3.73 1.75
C ILE A 80 -1.01 -3.42 0.27
N ALA A 81 -0.56 -4.28 -0.65
CA ALA A 81 -0.78 -4.07 -2.08
C ALA A 81 -2.29 -3.93 -2.41
N THR A 82 -3.14 -4.78 -1.85
CA THR A 82 -4.60 -4.67 -2.05
C THR A 82 -5.16 -3.35 -1.51
N SER A 83 -4.69 -2.92 -0.34
CA SER A 83 -5.15 -1.68 0.30
C SER A 83 -4.73 -0.45 -0.50
N VAL A 84 -3.49 -0.44 -1.01
CA VAL A 84 -2.94 0.63 -1.85
C VAL A 84 -3.66 0.68 -3.20
N ALA A 85 -3.91 -0.48 -3.82
CA ALA A 85 -4.65 -0.54 -5.08
C ALA A 85 -6.08 0.03 -4.95
N ARG A 86 -6.75 -0.26 -3.83
CA ARG A 86 -8.06 0.36 -3.51
C ARG A 86 -7.97 1.86 -3.33
N ALA A 87 -6.91 2.36 -2.68
CA ALA A 87 -6.70 3.79 -2.50
C ALA A 87 -6.47 4.50 -3.84
N ILE A 88 -5.63 3.93 -4.73
CA ILE A 88 -5.41 4.45 -6.08
C ILE A 88 -6.72 4.58 -6.84
N GLY A 89 -7.52 3.50 -6.91
CA GLY A 89 -8.80 3.53 -7.60
C GLY A 89 -9.79 4.56 -7.03
N ALA A 90 -9.80 4.76 -5.70
CA ALA A 90 -10.64 5.78 -5.08
C ALA A 90 -10.27 7.21 -5.52
N TYR A 91 -8.98 7.49 -5.74
CA TYR A 91 -8.53 8.79 -6.25
C TYR A 91 -8.92 8.99 -7.73
N GLU A 92 -8.79 7.96 -8.56
CA GLU A 92 -9.18 8.02 -9.98
C GLU A 92 -10.68 8.31 -10.15
N ASP A 93 -11.52 7.66 -9.35
CA ASP A 93 -12.97 7.87 -9.37
C ASP A 93 -13.34 9.32 -9.00
N THR A 94 -12.65 9.91 -8.02
CA THR A 94 -12.90 11.31 -7.62
C THR A 94 -12.54 12.32 -8.71
N ASP A 95 -11.53 12.05 -9.53
CA ASP A 95 -11.13 12.95 -10.62
C ASP A 95 -12.10 12.85 -11.82
N GLY A 96 -12.58 11.64 -12.12
CA GLY A 96 -13.64 11.41 -13.11
C GLY A 96 -14.95 12.14 -12.78
N THR A 97 -15.33 12.24 -11.50
CA THR A 97 -16.51 13.02 -11.09
C THR A 97 -16.33 14.53 -11.21
N ARG A 98 -15.10 15.07 -11.11
CA ARG A 98 -14.84 16.52 -11.20
C ARG A 98 -14.94 17.04 -12.63
N THR A 99 -14.54 16.24 -13.62
CA THR A 99 -14.54 16.64 -15.03
C THR A 99 -15.94 16.61 -15.67
N GLY A 100 -16.89 15.84 -15.10
CA GLY A 100 -18.29 15.79 -15.57
C GLY A 100 -19.21 16.86 -14.98
N GLN A 101 -18.77 17.64 -13.99
CA GLN A 101 -19.65 18.56 -13.22
C GLN A 101 -19.48 20.05 -13.59
N GLY A 102 -18.66 20.35 -14.60
CA GLY A 102 -18.43 21.72 -15.11
C GLY A 102 -19.09 22.04 -16.46
N ALA A 103 -19.92 21.14 -17.00
CA ALA A 103 -20.65 21.34 -18.25
C ALA A 103 -22.17 21.25 -18.01
N ALA A 104 -22.72 22.25 -17.30
CA ALA A 104 -24.14 22.55 -17.25
C ALA A 104 -24.33 24.04 -16.95
#